data_AF-A0A6C0EWN3-F1
#
_entry.id   AF-A0A6C0EWN3-F1
#
_cell.length_a   1.000
_cell.length_b   1.000
_cell.length_c   1.000
_cell.angle_alpha   90.00
_cell.angle_beta   90.00
_cell.angle_gamma   90.00
#
_symmetry.space_group_name_H-M   'P 1'
#
loop_
_entity.id
_entity.type
_entity.pdbx_description
1 polymer ?
#
loop_
_entity_poly.entity_id
_entity_poly.type
_entity_poly.pdbx_seq_one_letter_code
_entity_poly.pdbx_strand_id
1 'polypeptide(L)'
;MLKQIFKKQVPIKILYELLENVCLKTDKYYLIDINSYRKIMFYNHHSNFCDVLREYYHYSKLFYIERKFTYNSFINIVRQICKSNNAMFSSQIKYNDSEYNIDYFIYY
;
A
#
# COMPACT_ATOMS: atom_id res chain seq x y z
N MET A 1 0.93 24.38 4.27
CA MET A 1 0.65 23.91 2.89
C MET A 1 0.93 22.42 2.82
N LEU A 2 -0.10 21.58 2.68
CA LEU A 2 0.06 20.13 2.51
C LEU A 2 0.85 19.90 1.21
N LYS A 3 2.12 19.48 1.32
CA LYS A 3 2.93 19.17 0.14
C LYS A 3 2.27 18.00 -0.58
N GLN A 4 1.69 18.24 -1.75
CA GLN A 4 1.12 17.19 -2.61
C GLN A 4 2.21 16.15 -2.90
N ILE A 5 1.87 14.88 -2.71
CA ILE A 5 2.79 13.75 -2.90
C ILE A 5 2.81 13.35 -4.37
N PHE A 6 1.63 13.38 -5.00
CA PHE A 6 1.42 13.03 -6.39
C PHE A 6 1.29 14.28 -7.26
N LYS A 7 1.93 14.26 -8.43
CA LYS A 7 1.78 15.27 -9.49
C LYS A 7 0.54 15.03 -10.36
N LYS A 8 0.01 13.80 -10.35
CA LYS A 8 -1.22 13.37 -11.05
C LYS A 8 -2.02 12.49 -10.11
N GLN A 9 -3.34 12.51 -10.22
CA GLN A 9 -4.20 11.62 -9.44
C GLN A 9 -3.87 10.16 -9.76
N VAL A 10 -3.58 9.35 -8.73
CA VAL A 10 -3.37 7.91 -8.87
C VAL A 10 -4.73 7.22 -8.94
N PRO A 11 -5.06 6.48 -10.02
CA PRO A 11 -6.26 5.66 -10.06
C PRO A 11 -6.26 4.62 -8.94
N ILE A 12 -7.29 4.63 -8.09
CA ILE A 12 -7.41 3.69 -6.96
C ILE A 12 -7.40 2.23 -7.42
N LYS A 13 -7.84 1.98 -8.66
CA LYS A 13 -7.85 0.65 -9.28
C LYS A 13 -6.47 -0.01 -9.31
N ILE A 14 -5.39 0.76 -9.46
CA ILE A 14 -4.01 0.24 -9.43
C ILE A 14 -3.70 -0.41 -8.08
N LEU A 15 -4.19 0.18 -6.99
CA LEU A 15 -4.06 -0.41 -5.66
C LEU A 15 -4.93 -1.66 -5.54
N TYR A 16 -6.20 -1.60 -5.94
CA TYR A 16 -7.10 -2.75 -5.81
C TYR A 16 -6.66 -3.95 -6.66
N GLU A 17 -6.14 -3.74 -7.86
CA GLU A 17 -5.58 -4.83 -8.69
C GLU A 17 -4.40 -5.53 -8.00
N LEU A 18 -3.54 -4.79 -7.29
CA LEU A 18 -2.50 -5.41 -6.47
C LEU A 18 -3.11 -6.19 -5.30
N LEU A 19 -4.03 -5.57 -4.55
CA LEU A 19 -4.60 -6.14 -3.33
C LEU A 19 -5.44 -7.40 -3.63
N GLU A 20 -6.18 -7.44 -4.74
CA GLU A 20 -6.96 -8.61 -5.16
C GLU A 20 -6.10 -9.87 -5.29
N ASN A 21 -4.85 -9.73 -5.74
CA ASN A 21 -3.96 -10.85 -6.00
C ASN A 21 -3.24 -11.38 -4.74
N VAL A 22 -3.12 -10.57 -3.69
CA VAL A 22 -2.22 -10.87 -2.56
C VAL A 22 -2.91 -10.88 -1.20
N CYS A 23 -3.97 -10.09 -1.04
CA CYS A 23 -4.67 -9.90 0.23
C CYS A 23 -5.83 -10.86 0.40
N LEU A 24 -6.21 -11.09 1.66
CA LEU A 24 -7.52 -11.67 1.97
C LEU A 24 -8.57 -10.58 1.75
N LYS A 25 -9.52 -10.87 0.87
CA LYS A 25 -10.66 -10.00 0.58
C LYS A 25 -11.89 -10.50 1.33
N THR A 26 -12.55 -9.58 2.01
CA THR A 26 -13.89 -9.76 2.56
C THR A 26 -14.86 -8.92 1.74
N ASP A 27 -16.17 -9.01 1.98
CA ASP A 27 -17.16 -8.20 1.27
C ASP A 27 -17.00 -6.67 1.45
N LYS A 28 -16.19 -6.23 2.43
CA LYS A 28 -16.06 -4.81 2.82
C LYS A 28 -14.66 -4.25 2.68
N TYR A 29 -13.63 -5.09 2.74
CA TYR A 29 -12.24 -4.62 2.80
C TYR A 29 -11.24 -5.68 2.35
N TYR A 30 -10.06 -5.21 1.95
CA TYR A 30 -8.84 -5.98 1.84
C TYR A 30 -8.06 -5.93 3.16
N LEU A 31 -7.63 -7.09 3.65
CA LEU A 31 -6.74 -7.20 4.80
C LEU A 31 -5.29 -7.22 4.32
N ILE A 32 -4.52 -6.21 4.72
CA ILE A 32 -3.08 -6.16 4.55
C ILE A 32 -2.42 -6.54 5.87
N ASP A 33 -1.76 -7.68 5.86
CA ASP A 33 -0.93 -8.19 6.95
C ASP A 33 0.49 -8.49 6.43
N ILE A 34 1.34 -8.99 7.33
CA ILE A 34 2.72 -9.36 6.97
C ILE A 34 2.75 -10.45 5.88
N ASN A 35 1.75 -11.33 5.84
CA ASN A 35 1.68 -12.41 4.85
C ASN A 35 1.37 -11.88 3.45
N SER A 36 0.47 -10.90 3.35
CA SER A 36 0.16 -10.19 2.11
C SER A 36 1.42 -9.54 1.54
N TYR A 37 2.22 -8.88 2.39
CA TYR A 37 3.52 -8.34 1.98
C TYR A 37 4.52 -9.41 1.55
N ARG A 38 4.62 -10.53 2.28
CA ARG A 38 5.48 -11.66 1.89
C ARG A 38 5.11 -12.21 0.51
N LYS A 39 3.81 -12.31 0.19
CA LYS A 39 3.33 -12.71 -1.14
C LYS A 39 3.73 -11.70 -2.23
N ILE A 40 3.58 -10.39 -1.98
CA ILE A 40 4.02 -9.34 -2.91
C ILE A 40 5.51 -9.47 -3.24
N MET A 41 6.34 -9.76 -2.23
CA MET A 41 7.78 -9.96 -2.41
C MET A 41 8.06 -11.27 -3.16
N PHE A 42 7.41 -12.36 -2.79
CA PHE A 42 7.60 -13.67 -3.40
C PHE A 42 7.28 -13.68 -4.91
N TYR A 43 6.17 -13.04 -5.31
CA TYR A 43 5.77 -12.93 -6.71
C TYR A 43 6.38 -11.72 -7.44
N ASN A 44 7.28 -10.97 -6.80
CA ASN A 44 7.90 -9.76 -7.32
C ASN A 44 6.91 -8.68 -7.82
N HIS A 45 5.66 -8.69 -7.30
CA HIS A 45 4.64 -7.71 -7.69
C HIS A 45 5.01 -6.27 -7.29
N HIS A 46 5.89 -6.10 -6.30
CA HIS A 46 6.36 -4.78 -5.86
C HIS A 46 7.06 -4.01 -6.99
N SER A 47 7.84 -4.66 -7.86
CA SER A 47 8.58 -3.98 -8.93
C SER A 47 7.61 -3.30 -9.89
N ASN A 48 6.69 -4.09 -10.47
CA ASN A 48 5.68 -3.58 -11.39
C ASN A 48 4.81 -2.50 -10.75
N PHE A 49 4.38 -2.70 -9.50
CA PHE A 49 3.59 -1.73 -8.77
C PHE A 49 4.32 -0.39 -8.58
N CYS A 50 5.59 -0.41 -8.17
CA CYS A 50 6.40 0.80 -8.03
C CYS A 50 6.67 1.48 -9.37
N ASP A 51 6.92 0.71 -10.43
CA ASP A 51 7.19 1.26 -11.76
C ASP A 51 5.99 2.00 -12.34
N VAL A 52 4.78 1.42 -12.23
CA VAL A 52 3.53 2.08 -12.61
C VAL A 52 3.31 3.37 -11.81
N LEU A 53 3.61 3.34 -10.51
CA LEU A 53 3.42 4.52 -9.64
C LEU A 53 4.38 5.68 -9.97
N ARG A 54 5.53 5.42 -10.58
CA ARG A 54 6.56 6.44 -10.87
C ARG A 54 6.00 7.62 -11.67
N GLU A 55 5.04 7.38 -12.56
CA GLU A 55 4.42 8.43 -13.38
C GLU A 55 3.52 9.39 -12.61
N TYR A 56 3.09 9.01 -11.40
CA TYR A 56 2.17 9.81 -10.59
C TYR A 56 2.87 10.60 -9.49
N TYR A 57 4.06 10.18 -9.04
CA TYR A 57 4.82 10.88 -8.01
C TYR A 57 5.50 12.14 -8.58
N HIS A 58 5.63 13.17 -7.73
CA HIS A 58 6.62 14.23 -7.97
C HIS A 58 8.04 13.68 -7.88
N TYR A 59 9.00 14.24 -8.63
CA TYR A 59 10.39 13.81 -8.61
C TYR A 59 11.00 13.80 -7.19
N SER A 60 10.74 14.86 -6.41
CA SER A 60 11.18 14.98 -5.01
C SER A 60 10.53 13.99 -4.04
N LYS A 61 9.58 13.17 -4.52
CA LYS A 61 8.82 12.16 -3.76
C LYS A 61 9.07 10.75 -4.26
N LEU A 62 9.87 10.54 -5.31
CA LEU A 62 10.19 9.20 -5.84
C LEU A 62 10.88 8.29 -4.82
N PHE A 63 11.56 8.86 -3.82
CA PHE A 63 12.15 8.11 -2.73
C PHE A 63 11.15 7.22 -1.95
N TYR A 64 9.84 7.46 -2.01
CA TYR A 64 8.83 6.53 -1.44
C TYR A 64 8.79 5.18 -2.15
N ILE A 65 9.04 5.13 -3.45
CA ILE A 65 8.96 3.92 -4.28
C ILE A 65 10.33 3.37 -4.68
N GLU A 66 11.40 4.18 -4.64
CA GLU A 66 12.77 3.75 -5.01
C GLU A 66 13.58 3.17 -3.84
N ARG A 67 13.18 3.46 -2.60
CA ARG A 67 13.85 2.90 -1.41
C ARG A 67 13.62 1.39 -1.30
N LYS A 68 14.37 0.74 -0.39
CA LYS A 68 14.13 -0.66 -0.02
C LYS A 68 12.65 -0.90 0.31
N PHE A 69 12.02 -1.79 -0.45
CA PHE A 69 10.62 -2.16 -0.28
C PHE A 69 10.47 -3.04 0.96
N THR A 70 10.11 -2.41 2.06
CA THR A 70 9.78 -3.00 3.37
C THR A 70 8.28 -2.92 3.62
N TYR A 71 7.75 -3.70 4.57
CA TYR A 71 6.35 -3.63 4.99
C TYR A 71 5.91 -2.19 5.27
N ASN A 72 6.69 -1.45 6.07
CA ASN A 72 6.38 -0.06 6.41
C ASN A 72 6.39 0.86 5.18
N SER A 73 7.31 0.67 4.24
CA SER A 73 7.32 1.46 3.00
C SER A 73 6.11 1.15 2.12
N PHE A 74 5.71 -0.13 2.03
CA PHE A 74 4.52 -0.54 1.30
C PHE A 74 3.27 0.09 1.90
N ILE A 75 3.07 -0.04 3.20
CA ILE A 75 1.96 0.59 3.93
C ILE A 75 1.94 2.12 3.76
N ASN A 76 3.11 2.77 3.72
CA ASN A 76 3.18 4.20 3.44
C ASN A 76 2.60 4.54 2.06
N ILE A 77 2.98 3.80 1.02
CA ILE A 77 2.47 3.99 -0.34
C ILE A 77 0.96 3.76 -0.37
N VAL A 78 0.47 2.66 0.21
CA VAL A 78 -0.97 2.33 0.29
C VAL A 78 -1.76 3.48 0.92
N ARG A 79 -1.32 3.96 2.09
CA ARG A 79 -1.99 5.06 2.80
C ARG A 79 -1.95 6.37 2.02
N GLN A 80 -0.88 6.63 1.26
CA GLN A 80 -0.80 7.81 0.39
C GLN A 80 -1.86 7.74 -0.72
N ILE A 81 -1.98 6.58 -1.39
CA ILE A 81 -2.97 6.36 -2.45
C ILE A 81 -4.40 6.42 -1.89
N CYS A 82 -4.66 5.84 -0.72
CA CYS A 82 -5.98 5.90 -0.10
C CYS A 82 -6.36 7.35 0.24
N LYS A 83 -5.44 8.11 0.85
CA LYS A 83 -5.66 9.53 1.17
C LYS A 83 -5.89 10.39 -0.07
N SER A 84 -5.19 10.15 -1.19
CA SER A 84 -5.41 10.92 -2.41
C SER A 84 -6.75 10.59 -3.09
N ASN A 85 -7.33 9.43 -2.82
CA ASN A 85 -8.59 8.98 -3.39
C ASN A 85 -9.77 9.07 -2.40
N ASN A 86 -9.58 9.66 -1.23
CA ASN A 86 -10.55 9.65 -0.13
C ASN A 86 -11.07 8.25 0.23
N ALA A 87 -10.26 7.21 0.01
CA ALA A 87 -10.59 5.84 0.37
C ALA A 87 -10.35 5.61 1.88
N MET A 88 -11.33 5.00 2.53
CA MET A 88 -11.26 4.70 3.96
C MET A 88 -10.27 3.57 4.23
N PHE A 89 -9.46 3.72 5.27
CA PHE A 89 -8.64 2.65 5.79
C PHE A 89 -8.54 2.74 7.31
N SER A 90 -8.38 1.60 7.97
CA SER A 90 -8.14 1.49 9.41
C SER A 90 -6.95 0.56 9.68
N SER A 91 -6.51 0.51 10.92
CA SER A 91 -5.42 -0.37 11.35
C SER A 91 -5.69 -0.96 12.72
N GLN A 92 -5.23 -2.18 12.95
CA GLN A 92 -5.32 -2.86 14.23
C GLN A 92 -3.96 -3.44 14.61
N ILE A 93 -3.58 -3.27 15.88
CA ILE A 93 -2.39 -3.92 16.43
C ILE A 93 -2.80 -5.35 16.80
N LYS A 94 -2.05 -6.32 16.27
CA LYS A 94 -2.21 -7.74 16.57
C LYS A 94 -0.99 -8.24 17.32
N TYR A 95 -1.22 -8.78 18.51
CA TYR A 95 -0.18 -9.37 19.34
C TYR A 95 -0.11 -10.88 19.08
N ASN A 96 1.10 -11.40 18.93
CA ASN A 96 1.35 -12.83 18.84
C ASN A 96 2.69 -13.14 19.52
N ASP A 97 2.68 -13.99 20.55
CA ASP A 97 3.89 -14.41 21.28
C ASP A 97 4.83 -13.26 21.70
N SER A 98 4.26 -12.18 22.27
CA SER A 98 4.99 -10.95 22.67
C SER A 98 5.56 -10.10 21.52
N GLU A 99 5.40 -10.53 20.26
CA GLU A 99 5.61 -9.69 19.09
C GLU A 99 4.30 -8.98 18.70
N TYR A 100 4.41 -7.81 18.08
CA TYR A 100 3.25 -7.10 17.55
C TYR A 100 3.41 -6.87 16.05
N ASN A 101 2.32 -7.05 15.32
CA ASN A 101 2.18 -6.66 13.93
C ASN A 101 1.02 -5.67 13.80
N ILE A 102 1.08 -4.80 12.80
CA ILE A 102 -0.02 -3.88 12.51
C ILE A 102 -0.69 -4.36 11.23
N ASP A 103 -1.94 -4.79 11.37
CA ASP A 103 -2.79 -5.14 10.24
C ASP A 103 -3.53 -3.89 9.76
N TYR A 104 -3.71 -3.77 8.44
CA TYR A 104 -4.42 -2.66 7.81
C TYR A 104 -5.63 -3.16 7.04
N PHE A 105 -6.74 -2.44 7.14
CA PHE A 105 -7.99 -2.73 6.47
C PHE A 105 -8.26 -1.64 5.44
N ILE A 106 -8.25 -2.00 4.15
CA ILE A 106 -8.51 -1.06 3.05
C ILE A 106 -9.92 -1.30 2.53
N TYR A 107 -10.82 -0.35 2.75
CA TYR A 107 -12.22 -0.46 2.36
C TYR A 107 -12.40 -0.09 0.87
N TYR A 108 -13.39 -0.70 0.23
CA TYR A 108 -13.68 -0.53 -1.20
C TYR A 108 -15.18 -0.46 -1.47
#